data_AF-A0A453QL89-F1
#
_entry.id   AF-A0A453QL89-F1
#
_cell.length_a   1.000
_cell.length_b   1.000
_cell.length_c   1.000
_cell.angle_alpha   90.00
_cell.angle_beta   90.00
_cell.angle_gamma   90.00
#
_symmetry.space_group_name_H-M   'P 1'
#
loop_
_entity.id
_entity.type
_entity.pdbx_description
1 polymer ?
#
loop_
_entity_poly.entity_id
_entity_poly.type
_entity_poly.pdbx_seq_one_letter_code
_entity_poly.pdbx_strand_id
1 'polypeptide(L)' 'CPICMDDDKVLWKETPCRHRFHGRCVEKWLKAKGSCPMCRRQVVTMPTTRSGSWSSQEL' A
#
# COMPACT_ATOMS: atom_id res chain seq x y z
N CYS A 1 -4.52 -15.14 1.44
CA CYS A 1 -4.00 -13.75 1.37
C CYS A 1 -4.20 -13.00 2.70
N PRO A 2 -3.19 -12.30 3.27
CA PRO A 2 -3.32 -11.65 4.60
C PRO A 2 -4.30 -10.44 4.64
N ILE A 3 -4.76 -9.96 3.49
CA ILE A 3 -5.73 -8.85 3.40
C ILE A 3 -7.17 -9.35 3.59
N CYS A 4 -7.52 -10.47 2.95
CA CYS A 4 -8.89 -11.02 2.96
C CYS A 4 -9.03 -12.32 3.75
N MET A 5 -7.92 -12.87 4.27
CA MET A 5 -7.86 -14.14 5.00
C MET A 5 -8.41 -15.35 4.25
N ASP A 6 -8.53 -15.24 2.93
CA ASP A 6 -9.09 -16.27 2.06
C ASP A 6 -8.01 -16.88 1.14
N ASP A 7 -8.23 -18.13 0.70
CA ASP A 7 -7.33 -18.92 -0.16
C ASP A 7 -7.93 -19.22 -1.56
N ASP A 8 -8.84 -18.35 -2.01
CA ASP A 8 -9.38 -18.35 -3.37
C ASP A 8 -8.27 -18.57 -4.42
N LYS A 9 -8.60 -19.29 -5.50
CA LYS A 9 -7.69 -19.52 -6.65
C LYS A 9 -7.53 -18.27 -7.52
N VAL A 10 -7.30 -17.13 -6.92
CA VAL A 10 -7.04 -15.86 -7.59
C VAL A 10 -5.56 -15.68 -7.87
N LEU A 11 -5.25 -14.90 -8.91
CA LEU A 11 -3.87 -14.59 -9.29
C LEU A 11 -3.16 -13.83 -8.17
N TRP A 12 -2.01 -14.34 -7.76
CA TRP A 12 -1.13 -13.68 -6.81
C TRP A 12 -0.26 -12.64 -7.52
N LYS A 13 -0.12 -11.46 -6.92
CA LYS A 13 0.82 -10.42 -7.33
C LYS A 13 1.91 -10.27 -6.27
N GLU A 14 3.16 -10.23 -6.72
CA GLU A 14 4.32 -9.91 -5.90
C GLU A 14 4.57 -8.39 -5.93
N THR A 15 4.75 -7.80 -4.77
CA THR A 15 5.11 -6.38 -4.61
C THR A 15 6.63 -6.20 -4.72
N PRO A 16 7.14 -4.98 -5.01
CA PRO A 16 8.59 -4.72 -5.07
C PRO A 16 9.32 -4.99 -3.74
N CYS A 17 8.58 -5.06 -2.63
CA CYS A 17 9.10 -5.47 -1.32
C CYS A 17 9.03 -6.98 -1.05
N ARG A 18 8.87 -7.82 -2.09
CA ARG A 18 8.82 -9.31 -2.04
C ARG A 18 7.64 -9.92 -1.28
N HIS A 19 6.62 -9.13 -0.94
CA HIS A 19 5.40 -9.65 -0.32
C HIS A 19 4.35 -10.00 -1.40
N ARG A 20 3.64 -11.12 -1.20
CA ARG A 20 2.64 -11.65 -2.13
C ARG A 20 1.22 -11.50 -1.60
N PHE A 21 0.32 -11.08 -2.48
CA PHE A 21 -1.09 -10.88 -2.17
C PHE A 21 -1.94 -11.23 -3.38
N HIS A 22 -3.23 -11.48 -3.20
CA HIS A 22 -4.15 -11.56 -4.32
C HIS A 22 -4.15 -10.25 -5.10
N GLY A 23 -4.10 -10.33 -6.43
CA GLY A 23 -4.00 -9.17 -7.31
C GLY A 23 -5.09 -8.13 -7.06
N ARG A 24 -6.34 -8.59 -6.85
CA ARG A 24 -7.47 -7.73 -6.50
C ARG A 24 -7.32 -7.09 -5.12
N CYS A 25 -6.82 -7.82 -4.13
CA CYS A 25 -6.68 -7.34 -2.76
C CYS A 25 -5.57 -6.28 -2.66
N VAL A 26 -4.39 -6.54 -3.25
CA VAL A 26 -3.31 -5.55 -3.27
C VAL A 26 -3.68 -4.33 -4.09
N GLU A 27 -4.35 -4.48 -5.23
CA GLU A 27 -4.75 -3.33 -6.04
C GLU A 27 -5.75 -2.42 -5.31
N LYS A 28 -6.77 -2.99 -4.66
CA LYS A 28 -7.70 -2.23 -3.81
C LYS A 28 -6.98 -1.53 -2.66
N TRP A 29 -6.04 -2.22 -2.01
CA TRP A 29 -5.27 -1.65 -0.91
C TRP A 29 -4.38 -0.50 -1.37
N LEU A 30 -3.67 -0.67 -2.49
CA LEU A 30 -2.79 0.36 -3.06
C LEU A 30 -3.57 1.59 -3.53
N LYS A 31 -4.78 1.43 -4.06
CA LYS A 31 -5.68 2.55 -4.38
C LYS A 31 -6.05 3.40 -3.16
N ALA A 32 -6.13 2.80 -1.97
CA ALA A 32 -6.51 3.50 -0.75
C ALA A 32 -5.32 4.03 0.07
N LYS A 33 -4.22 3.27 0.17
CA LYS A 33 -3.09 3.57 1.07
C LYS A 33 -1.75 3.72 0.37
N GLY A 34 -1.61 3.24 -0.86
CA GLY A 34 -0.36 3.30 -1.64
C GLY A 34 0.85 2.54 -1.04
N SER A 35 0.66 1.78 0.03
CA SER A 35 1.73 1.14 0.81
C SER A 35 1.50 -0.36 0.99
N CYS A 36 2.55 -1.13 1.25
CA CYS A 36 2.44 -2.57 1.50
C CYS A 36 1.80 -2.84 2.87
N PRO A 37 0.79 -3.70 2.98
CA PRO A 37 0.14 -4.00 4.27
C PRO A 37 1.04 -4.77 5.24
N MET A 38 2.10 -5.44 4.77
CA MET A 38 3.01 -6.23 5.62
C MET A 38 4.15 -5.36 6.18
N CYS A 39 4.84 -4.63 5.32
CA CYS A 39 6.05 -3.89 5.70
C CYS A 39 5.90 -2.37 5.62
N ARG A 40 4.71 -1.86 5.27
CA ARG A 40 4.39 -0.43 5.10
C ARG A 40 5.24 0.32 4.07
N ARG A 41 6.06 -0.39 3.27
CA ARG A 41 6.83 0.20 2.17
C ARG A 41 5.88 0.83 1.15
N GLN A 42 6.14 2.07 0.72
CA GLN A 42 5.38 2.67 -0.37
C GLN A 42 5.60 1.87 -1.66
N VAL A 43 4.49 1.49 -2.29
CA VAL A 43 4.47 0.74 -3.55
C VAL A 43 3.99 1.63 -4.69
N VAL A 44 3.12 2.59 -4.39
CA VAL A 44 2.66 3.58 -5.36
C VAL A 44 3.52 4.83 -5.16
N THR A 45 4.36 5.14 -6.15
CA THR A 45 4.97 6.46 -6.30
C THR A 45 3.90 7.42 -6.78
N MET A 46 2.95 7.80 -5.91
CA MET A 46 2.18 9.01 -6.17
C MET A 46 3.18 10.17 -6.10
N PRO A 47 3.21 11.09 -7.09
CA PRO A 47 3.95 12.33 -6.93
C PRO A 47 3.37 13.02 -5.69
N THR A 48 4.21 13.13 -4.67
CA THR A 48 3.93 13.85 -3.44
C THR A 48 3.58 15.29 -3.81
N THR A 49 2.29 15.58 -3.95
CA THR A 49 1.80 16.90 -3.55
C THR A 49 1.94 16.88 -2.03
N ARG A 50 3.04 17.50 -1.61
CA ARG A 50 3.55 17.58 -0.26
C ARG A 50 2.38 17.86 0.68
N SER A 51 2.06 16.90 1.55
CA SER A 51 1.32 17.23 2.78
C SER A 51 2.19 18.23 3.53
N GLY A 52 1.79 19.50 3.48
CA GLY A 52 2.41 20.57 4.23
C GLY A 52 2.43 20.21 5.70
N SER A 53 3.61 19.91 6.23
CA SER A 53 3.91 20.19 7.62
C SER A 53 4.06 21.71 7.68
N TRP A 54 2.96 22.41 7.91
CA TRP A 54 3.00 23.78 8.40
C TRP A 54 3.74 23.71 9.73
N SER A 55 4.97 24.23 9.75
CA SER A 55 5.68 24.54 10.98
C SER A 55 4.85 25.56 11.75
N SER A 56 4.07 25.12 12.74
CA SER A 56 3.63 26.01 13.81
C SER A 56 4.85 26.28 14.69
N GLN A 57 5.61 27.29 14.29
CA GLN A 57 6.35 28.13 15.22
C GLN A 57 5.60 29.45 15.32
N GLU A 58 4.73 29.50 16.33
CA GLU A 58 4.14 30.68 16.97
C GLU A 58 3.92 30.20 18.42
N LEU A 59 4.53 30.70 19.50
CA LEU A 59 5.40 31.83 19.81
C LEU A 59 6.46 31.35 20.82
#